data_AF-A0A2U3DAM2-F1
#
_entry.id   AF-A0A2U3DAM2-F1
#
_cell.length_a   1.000
_cell.length_b   1.000
_cell.length_c   1.000
_cell.angle_alpha   90.00
_cell.angle_beta   90.00
_cell.angle_gamma   90.00
#
_symmetry.space_group_name_H-M   'P 1'
#
loop_
_entity.id
_entity.type
_entity.pdbx_description
1 polymer ?
#
loop_
_entity_poly.entity_id
_entity_poly.type
_entity_poly.pdbx_seq_one_letter_code
_entity_poly.pdbx_strand_id
1 'polypeptide(L)'
;MTKRYSVEQVAEMLGRDLLTVRTAVETLHKQRALSAETFLFAKRAWRVTPSDVSKIQIYLDEQVTGSMRHHERKVRRVVKRQVIAPPQSDLQPDGENSE
;
A
#
# COMPACT_ATOMS: atom_id res chain seq x y z
N MET A 1 7.34 -3.32 16.17
CA MET A 1 6.49 -2.24 16.72
C MET A 1 6.30 -1.19 15.63
N THR A 2 5.09 -1.00 15.11
CA THR A 2 4.85 -0.07 14.00
C THR A 2 4.69 1.35 14.56
N LYS A 3 5.66 2.24 14.30
CA LYS A 3 5.58 3.66 14.68
C LYS A 3 4.48 4.34 13.85
N ARG A 4 3.54 5.01 14.51
CA ARG A 4 2.45 5.77 13.87
C ARG A 4 2.68 7.26 14.08
N TYR A 5 2.45 8.04 13.04
CA TYR A 5 2.62 9.49 13.05
C TYR A 5 1.27 10.19 13.20
N SER A 6 1.24 11.31 13.91
CA SER A 6 0.10 12.24 13.85
C SER A 6 0.15 13.05 12.54
N VAL A 7 -0.97 13.68 12.15
CA VAL A 7 -0.98 14.59 10.99
C VAL A 7 0.05 15.71 11.15
N GLU A 8 0.23 16.22 12.37
CA GLU A 8 1.20 17.27 12.68
C GLU A 8 2.62 16.80 12.38
N GLN A 9 2.99 15.61 12.85
CA GLN A 9 4.30 15.02 12.56
C GLN A 9 4.49 14.78 11.06
N VAL A 10 3.44 14.35 10.36
CA VAL A 10 3.50 14.18 8.90
C VAL A 10 3.67 15.53 8.20
N ALA A 11 3.00 16.59 8.66
CA ALA A 11 3.15 17.93 8.10
C ALA A 11 4.55 18.50 8.30
N GLU A 12 5.12 18.34 9.49
CA GLU A 12 6.51 18.70 9.78
C GLU A 12 7.49 17.92 8.91
N MET A 13 7.31 16.59 8.79
CA MET A 13 8.16 15.75 7.96
C MET A 13 8.13 16.12 6.48
N LEU A 14 6.97 16.52 5.97
CA LEU A 14 6.78 16.90 4.56
C LEU A 14 7.11 18.37 4.30
N GLY A 15 7.31 19.18 5.35
CA GLY A 15 7.47 20.62 5.23
C GLY A 15 6.25 21.30 4.59
N ARG A 16 5.04 20.80 4.86
CA ARG A 16 3.79 21.30 4.28
C ARG A 16 2.85 21.79 5.37
N ASP A 17 1.89 22.63 4.96
CA ASP A 17 0.86 23.14 5.87
C ASP A 17 -0.03 22.00 6.40
N LEU A 18 -0.40 22.09 7.69
CA LEU A 18 -1.19 21.10 8.40
C LEU A 18 -2.56 20.87 7.74
N LEU A 19 -3.22 21.94 7.28
CA LEU A 19 -4.53 21.87 6.65
C LEU A 19 -4.42 21.13 5.31
N THR A 20 -3.36 21.39 4.57
CA THR A 20 -3.08 20.73 3.27
C THR A 20 -2.89 19.22 3.44
N VAL A 21 -2.08 18.81 4.44
CA VAL A 21 -1.87 17.39 4.74
C VAL A 21 -3.15 16.74 5.26
N ARG A 22 -3.91 17.42 6.12
CA ARG A 22 -5.18 16.92 6.61
C ARG A 22 -6.17 16.64 5.48
N THR A 23 -6.35 17.58 4.56
CA THR A 23 -7.24 17.41 3.40
C THR A 23 -6.77 16.26 2.51
N ALA A 24 -5.47 16.11 2.29
CA ALA A 24 -4.91 14.99 1.53
C ALA A 24 -5.20 13.64 2.20
N VAL A 25 -4.99 13.53 3.52
CA VAL A 25 -5.30 12.31 4.29
C VAL A 25 -6.78 11.97 4.20
N GLU A 26 -7.68 12.94 4.42
CA GLU A 26 -9.12 12.73 4.32
C GLU A 26 -9.55 12.29 2.92
N THR A 27 -8.95 12.86 1.88
CA THR A 27 -9.25 12.53 0.49
C THR A 27 -8.77 11.12 0.13
N LEU A 28 -7.53 10.78 0.48
CA LEU A 28 -6.96 9.45 0.25
C LEU A 28 -7.68 8.37 1.06
N HIS A 29 -8.17 8.70 2.26
CA HIS A 29 -8.98 7.79 3.05
C HIS A 29 -10.34 7.52 2.39
N LYS A 30 -11.03 8.56 1.92
CA LYS A 30 -12.30 8.42 1.17
C LYS A 30 -12.13 7.58 -0.10
N GLN A 31 -10.98 7.70 -0.76
CA GLN A 31 -10.62 6.90 -1.94
C GLN A 31 -10.16 5.47 -1.62
N ARG A 32 -10.10 5.08 -0.33
CA ARG A 32 -9.57 3.79 0.13
C ARG A 32 -8.13 3.53 -0.36
N ALA A 33 -7.34 4.58 -0.57
CA ALA A 33 -5.95 4.49 -1.03
C ALA A 33 -4.94 4.32 0.13
N LEU A 34 -5.35 4.67 1.36
CA LEU A 34 -4.57 4.47 2.58
C LEU A 34 -4.72 3.04 3.12
N SER A 35 -3.72 2.57 3.86
CA SER A 35 -3.81 1.28 4.55
C SER A 35 -4.90 1.30 5.62
N ALA A 36 -5.48 0.14 5.95
CA ALA A 36 -6.43 -0.02 7.05
C ALA A 36 -5.85 0.36 8.41
N GLU A 37 -4.52 0.43 8.50
CA GLU A 37 -3.78 0.85 9.69
C GLU A 37 -3.74 2.38 9.87
N THR A 38 -4.14 3.15 8.85
CA THR A 38 -4.35 4.58 8.95
C THR A 38 -5.81 4.87 9.27
N PHE A 39 -6.06 5.43 10.44
CA PHE A 39 -7.41 5.65 10.96
C PHE A 39 -7.51 6.95 11.75
N LEU A 40 -8.74 7.45 11.84
CA LEU A 40 -9.07 8.59 12.68
C LEU A 40 -9.26 8.13 14.13
N PHE A 41 -8.32 8.47 15.00
CA PHE A 41 -8.39 8.20 16.44
C PHE A 41 -9.21 9.27 17.17
N ALA A 42 -10.09 8.83 18.07
CA ALA A 42 -10.97 9.69 18.88
C ALA A 42 -11.77 10.72 18.05
N LYS A 43 -12.07 10.40 16.78
CA LYS A 43 -12.75 11.28 15.82
C LYS A 43 -12.07 12.65 15.59
N ARG A 44 -10.81 12.84 16.02
CA ARG A 44 -10.10 14.13 15.94
C ARG A 44 -8.68 14.02 15.39
N ALA A 45 -7.96 12.94 15.66
CA ALA A 45 -6.55 12.83 15.33
C ALA A 45 -6.29 11.67 14.37
N TRP A 46 -5.79 11.92 13.16
CA TRP A 46 -5.38 10.82 12.29
C TRP A 46 -4.09 10.19 12.80
N ARG A 47 -4.04 8.86 12.76
CA ARG A 47 -2.81 8.10 12.93
C ARG A 47 -2.42 7.53 11.59
N VAL A 48 -1.27 7.94 11.08
CA VAL A 48 -0.77 7.61 9.75
C VAL A 48 0.40 6.64 9.86
N THR A 49 0.40 5.61 9.02
CA THR A 49 1.53 4.68 8.93
C THR A 49 2.67 5.26 8.09
N PRO A 50 3.93 4.83 8.31
CA PRO A 50 5.05 5.29 7.49
C PRO A 50 4.84 5.04 5.99
N SER A 51 4.25 3.91 5.64
CA SER A 51 3.94 3.54 4.25
C SER A 51 2.91 4.46 3.60
N ASP A 52 1.98 5.01 4.39
CA ASP A 52 0.97 5.95 3.91
C ASP A 52 1.50 7.38 3.82
N VAL A 53 2.53 7.75 4.59
CA VAL A 53 3.20 9.06 4.47
C VAL A 53 3.72 9.29 3.04
N SER A 54 4.40 8.30 2.45
CA SER A 54 4.88 8.42 1.07
C SER A 54 3.74 8.58 0.06
N LYS A 55 2.58 7.96 0.29
CA LYS A 55 1.41 8.14 -0.60
C LYS A 55 0.83 9.55 -0.50
N ILE A 56 0.77 10.11 0.72
CA ILE A 56 0.33 11.48 0.96
C ILE A 56 1.28 12.46 0.26
N GLN A 57 2.59 12.24 0.38
CA GLN A 57 3.59 13.05 -0.32
C GLN A 57 3.39 13.03 -1.83
N ILE A 58 3.24 11.84 -2.43
CA ILE A 58 3.00 11.71 -3.88
C ILE A 58 1.72 12.43 -4.28
N TYR A 59 0.62 12.25 -3.55
CA TYR A 59 -0.63 12.93 -3.85
C TYR A 59 -0.52 14.46 -3.78
N LEU A 60 0.21 14.98 -2.79
CA LEU A 60 0.44 16.42 -2.66
C LEU A 60 1.31 16.97 -3.79
N ASP A 61 2.34 16.23 -4.17
CA ASP A 61 3.19 16.59 -5.31
C ASP A 61 2.40 16.55 -6.62
N GLU A 62 1.55 15.53 -6.81
CA GLU A 62 0.62 15.41 -7.94
C GLU A 62 -0.45 16.50 -7.96
N GLN A 63 -0.85 17.10 -6.83
CA GLN A 63 -1.77 18.25 -6.84
C GLN A 63 -1.06 19.53 -7.30
N VAL A 64 0.17 19.74 -6.83
CA VAL A 64 1.00 20.88 -7.23
C VAL A 64 1.37 20.77 -8.72
N THR A 65 1.71 19.56 -9.17
CA THR A 65 2.15 19.29 -10.55
C THR A 65 0.99 18.96 -11.50
N GLY A 66 -0.13 18.46 -10.97
CA GLY A 66 -1.34 18.06 -11.70
C GLY A 66 -2.25 19.22 -12.09
N SER A 67 -2.02 20.42 -11.53
CA SER A 67 -2.43 21.66 -12.22
C SER A 67 -1.79 21.78 -13.63
N MET A 68 -0.74 21.01 -13.93
CA MET A 68 -0.17 20.89 -15.28
C MET A 68 -0.40 19.54 -15.98
N ARG A 69 -0.78 18.45 -15.29
CA ARG A 69 -0.81 17.11 -15.91
C ARG A 69 -1.92 16.21 -15.36
N HIS A 70 -3.12 16.38 -15.90
CA HIS A 70 -4.06 15.27 -16.10
C HIS A 70 -3.38 14.22 -17.01
N HIS A 71 -2.62 13.24 -16.51
CA HIS A 71 -2.35 11.97 -17.23
C HIS A 71 -1.62 10.93 -16.36
N GLU A 72 -1.89 9.66 -16.64
CA GLU A 72 -1.23 8.45 -16.13
C GLU A 72 -1.63 7.90 -14.74
N ARG A 73 -2.83 7.29 -14.71
CA ARG A 73 -3.09 6.15 -13.82
C ARG A 73 -2.11 5.00 -14.14
N LYS A 74 -1.06 4.84 -13.35
CA LYS A 74 -0.20 3.66 -13.37
C LYS A 74 -0.94 2.45 -12.78
N VAL A 75 -1.50 1.60 -13.65
CA VAL A 75 -2.13 0.32 -13.28
C VAL A 75 -1.07 -0.64 -12.74
N ARG A 76 -1.08 -0.93 -11.43
CA ARG A 76 -0.20 -1.94 -10.83
C ARG A 76 -0.68 -3.34 -11.24
N ARG A 77 0.02 -3.96 -12.20
CA ARG A 77 -0.21 -5.36 -12.60
C ARG A 77 0.17 -6.31 -11.45
N VAL A 78 -0.82 -6.88 -10.78
CA VAL A 78 -0.60 -7.96 -9.81
C VAL A 78 -0.36 -9.25 -10.58
N VAL A 79 0.90 -9.68 -10.65
CA VAL A 79 1.26 -11.01 -11.16
C VAL A 79 1.00 -12.02 -10.03
N LYS A 80 -0.10 -12.78 -10.12
CA LYS A 80 -0.31 -13.95 -9.25
C LYS A 80 0.73 -15.00 -9.60
N ARG A 81 1.60 -15.33 -8.65
CA ARG A 81 2.57 -16.42 -8.75
C ARG A 81 1.84 -17.73 -8.46
N GLN A 82 1.55 -18.51 -9.49
CA GLN A 82 0.98 -19.86 -9.35
C GLN A 82 2.11 -20.81 -8.90
N VAL A 83 1.93 -21.47 -7.76
CA VAL A 83 2.80 -22.56 -7.31
C VAL A 83 2.30 -23.83 -7.97
N ILE A 84 3.06 -24.35 -8.93
CA ILE A 84 2.82 -25.66 -9.54
C ILE A 84 3.36 -26.69 -8.54
N ALA A 85 2.49 -27.57 -8.05
CA ALA A 85 2.90 -28.69 -7.20
C ALA A 85 3.78 -29.67 -8.01
N PRO A 86 4.85 -30.24 -7.42
CA PRO A 86 5.71 -31.18 -8.12
C PRO A 86 4.94 -32.50 -8.38
N PRO A 87 5.14 -33.16 -9.54
CA PRO A 87 4.58 -34.49 -9.77
C PRO A 87 5.25 -35.49 -8.82
N GLN A 88 4.44 -36.26 -8.08
CA GLN A 88 4.93 -37.43 -7.36
C GLN A 88 5.41 -38.46 -8.39
N SER A 89 6.73 -38.60 -8.50
CA SER A 89 7.36 -39.77 -9.11
C SER A 89 7.32 -40.90 -8.09
N ASP A 90 6.32 -41.76 -8.18
CA ASP A 90 6.40 -43.11 -7.62
C ASP A 90 7.04 -44.02 -8.68
N LEU A 91 8.38 -43.98 -8.68
CA LEU A 91 9.25 -45.05 -9.14
C LEU A 91 9.22 -46.07 -7.98
N GLN A 92 8.88 -47.35 -8.14
CA GLN A 92 9.80 -48.36 -8.66
C GLN A 92 9.17 -49.78 -8.73
N PRO A 93 9.85 -50.72 -9.43
CA PRO A 93 9.39 -52.03 -9.85
C PRO A 93 9.75 -53.16 -8.88
N ASP A 94 9.13 -54.32 -9.07
CA ASP A 94 9.65 -55.68 -8.82
C ASP A 94 8.62 -56.61 -9.51
N GLY A 95 8.93 -57.50 -10.45
CA GLY A 95 9.99 -58.48 -10.39
C GLY A 95 9.45 -59.77 -9.76
N GLU A 96 8.62 -60.56 -10.46
CA GLU A 96 8.48 -61.98 -10.08
C GLU A 96 8.26 -62.87 -11.32
N ASN A 97 9.03 -63.95 -11.32
CA ASN A 97 9.29 -64.94 -12.35
C ASN A 97 8.64 -66.27 -11.92
N SER A 98 8.44 -67.19 -12.88
CA SER A 98 8.12 -68.61 -12.70
C SER A 98 6.66 -68.91 -12.31
N GLU A 99 5.95 -69.84 -12.94
CA GLU A 99 6.32 -71.22 -13.32
C GLU A 99 5.48 -71.72 -14.52
#